data_AF-A0A7R9UH95-F1
#
_entry.id   AF-A0A7R9UH95-F1
#
_cell.length_a   1.000
_cell.length_b   1.000
_cell.length_c   1.000
_cell.angle_alpha   90.00
_cell.angle_beta   90.00
_cell.angle_gamma   90.00
#
_symmetry.space_group_name_H-M   'P 1'
#
loop_
_entity.id
_entity.type
_entity.pdbx_description
1 polymer ?
#
loop_
_entity_poly.entity_id
_entity_poly.type
_entity_poly.pdbx_seq_one_letter_code
_entity_poly.pdbx_strand_id
1 'polypeptide(L)'
;NKLASTKTQLPYEWYSLPFCRPARIEHVAENLGEILRGDRIENSPYEIAMHVEERCKVLCRTAYTAEQMAQFAHRIAEDYRVNWIVDNLPAATRVVEPP
;
A
#
# COMPACT_ATOMS: atom_id res chain seq x y z
N ASN A 1 -5.38 -3.72 1.50
CA ASN A 1 -4.26 -2.96 0.91
C ASN A 1 -3.46 -3.87 -0.02
N LYS A 2 -3.32 -3.49 -1.29
CA LYS A 2 -2.59 -4.29 -2.28
C LYS A 2 -1.84 -3.42 -3.29
N LEU A 3 -0.77 -3.95 -3.86
CA LEU A 3 -0.13 -3.45 -5.06
C LEU A 3 -0.67 -4.22 -6.27
N ALA A 4 -1.14 -3.50 -7.28
CA ALA A 4 -1.58 -4.07 -8.55
C ALA A 4 -0.95 -3.28 -9.70
N SER A 5 -0.62 -3.97 -10.79
CA SER A 5 -0.03 -3.37 -11.99
C SER A 5 -0.95 -3.59 -13.19
N THR A 6 -0.88 -2.69 -14.16
CA THR A 6 -1.51 -2.86 -15.48
C THR A 6 -0.67 -3.72 -16.43
N LYS A 7 0.63 -3.91 -16.12
CA LYS A 7 1.59 -4.64 -16.95
C LYS A 7 1.72 -6.11 -16.58
N THR A 8 1.47 -6.45 -15.32
CA THR A 8 1.61 -7.81 -14.79
C THR A 8 0.27 -8.35 -14.29
N GLN A 9 0.16 -9.68 -14.16
CA GLN A 9 -1.08 -10.33 -13.71
C GLN A 9 -1.13 -10.59 -12.20
N LEU A 10 0.00 -10.46 -11.49
CA LEU A 10 0.12 -10.85 -10.09
C LEU A 10 0.03 -9.63 -9.15
N PRO A 11 -0.96 -9.58 -8.24
CA PRO A 11 -0.96 -8.60 -7.17
C PRO A 11 0.05 -8.96 -6.08
N TYR A 12 0.53 -7.95 -5.38
CA TYR A 12 1.40 -8.12 -4.21
C TYR A 12 0.77 -7.46 -2.97
N GLU A 13 1.09 -8.00 -1.81
CA GLU A 13 0.67 -7.45 -0.52
C GLU A 13 1.36 -6.11 -0.27
N TRP A 14 0.71 -5.20 0.46
CA TRP A 14 1.28 -3.89 0.79
C TRP A 14 2.68 -4.02 1.40
N TYR A 15 2.83 -4.89 2.40
CA TYR A 15 4.09 -5.11 3.09
C TYR A 15 5.08 -6.02 2.34
N SER A 16 4.84 -6.40 1.08
CA SER A 16 5.88 -7.07 0.27
C SER A 16 7.08 -6.17 0.01
N LEU A 17 6.89 -4.85 0.08
CA LEU A 17 7.95 -3.85 0.08
C LEU A 17 8.19 -3.35 1.52
N PRO A 18 9.39 -2.84 1.82
CA PRO A 18 9.79 -2.47 3.17
C PRO A 18 9.21 -1.11 3.61
N PHE A 19 7.91 -0.87 3.42
CA PHE A 19 7.24 0.32 3.96
C PHE A 19 7.26 0.35 5.50
N CYS A 20 6.90 1.49 6.10
CA CYS A 20 6.67 1.59 7.55
C CYS A 20 5.64 0.54 8.00
N ARG A 21 6.01 -0.29 8.98
CA ARG A 21 5.16 -1.36 9.52
C ARG A 21 4.75 -1.06 10.96
N PRO A 22 3.53 -1.43 11.38
CA PRO A 22 3.16 -1.43 12.79
C PRO A 22 3.93 -2.52 13.55
N ALA A 23 3.94 -2.46 14.88
CA ALA A 23 4.58 -3.48 15.72
C ALA A 23 3.99 -4.89 15.50
N ARG A 24 2.69 -4.96 15.20
CA ARG A 24 1.98 -6.18 14.85
C ARG A 24 1.06 -5.92 13.66
N ILE A 25 1.16 -6.79 12.66
CA ILE A 25 0.22 -6.81 11.53
C ILE A 25 -1.01 -7.59 11.96
N GLU A 26 -2.16 -6.96 11.81
CA GLU A 26 -3.47 -7.51 12.10
C GLU A 26 -4.27 -7.55 10.81
N HIS A 27 -4.86 -8.71 10.53
CA HIS A 27 -5.72 -8.93 9.37
C HIS A 27 -7.17 -8.80 9.78
N VAL A 28 -7.94 -8.05 9.02
CA VAL A 28 -9.40 -8.02 9.16
C VAL A 28 -9.97 -9.24 8.42
N ALA A 29 -11.01 -9.83 9.00
CA ALA A 29 -11.67 -10.98 8.39
C ALA A 29 -12.47 -10.53 7.15
N GLU A 30 -12.04 -11.01 5.99
CA GLU A 30 -12.68 -10.76 4.70
C GLU A 30 -13.70 -11.86 4.36
N ASN A 31 -14.57 -11.60 3.39
CA ASN A 31 -15.43 -12.64 2.84
C ASN A 31 -14.65 -13.60 1.89
N LEU A 32 -15.21 -14.77 1.63
CA LEU A 32 -14.55 -15.80 0.81
C LEU A 32 -14.22 -15.29 -0.62
N GLY A 33 -15.06 -14.42 -1.18
CA GLY A 33 -14.84 -13.84 -2.51
C GLY A 33 -13.64 -12.89 -2.56
N GLU A 34 -13.45 -12.06 -1.53
CA GLU A 34 -12.30 -11.17 -1.36
C GLU A 34 -11.01 -11.95 -1.19
N ILE A 35 -11.04 -13.01 -0.36
CA ILE A 35 -9.89 -13.89 -0.18
C ILE A 35 -9.46 -14.52 -1.51
N LEU A 36 -10.40 -15.01 -2.32
CA LEU A 36 -10.10 -15.62 -3.63
C LEU A 36 -9.57 -14.60 -4.66
N ARG A 37 -9.95 -13.32 -4.54
CA ARG A 37 -9.39 -12.22 -5.35
C ARG A 37 -8.01 -11.75 -4.85
N GLY A 38 -7.55 -12.26 -3.72
CA GLY A 38 -6.30 -11.85 -3.08
C GLY A 38 -6.39 -10.51 -2.38
N ASP A 39 -7.59 -10.05 -2.01
CA ASP A 39 -7.76 -8.86 -1.20
C ASP A 39 -7.37 -9.19 0.26
N ARG A 40 -6.48 -8.39 0.83
CA ARG A 40 -6.09 -8.47 2.24
C ARG A 40 -6.28 -7.11 2.89
N ILE A 41 -7.17 -7.00 3.87
CA ILE A 41 -7.26 -5.82 4.72
C ILE A 41 -6.34 -6.00 5.92
N GLU A 42 -5.38 -5.09 6.03
CA GLU A 42 -4.32 -5.11 7.03
C GLU A 42 -4.23 -3.74 7.69
N ASN A 43 -3.97 -3.73 8.99
CA ASN A 43 -3.72 -2.48 9.71
C ASN A 43 -2.46 -1.77 9.17
N SER A 44 -2.43 -0.45 9.35
CA SER A 44 -1.30 0.39 8.99
C SER A 44 -0.98 1.37 10.11
N PRO A 45 0.25 1.93 10.17
CA PRO A 45 0.58 2.93 11.18
C PRO A 45 0.03 4.32 10.84
N TYR A 46 -0.68 4.48 9.72
CA TYR A 46 -1.32 5.75 9.35
C TYR A 46 -2.57 5.98 10.20
N GLU A 47 -2.59 7.09 10.93
CA GLU A 47 -3.75 7.57 11.66
C GLU A 47 -4.40 8.72 10.88
N ILE A 48 -5.61 8.50 10.38
CA ILE A 48 -6.36 9.48 9.58
C ILE A 48 -7.64 9.82 10.35
N ALA A 49 -7.86 11.11 10.60
CA ALA A 49 -9.10 11.62 11.18
C ALA A 49 -9.89 12.41 10.14
N MET A 50 -11.16 12.05 9.92
CA MET A 50 -12.04 12.76 9.00
C MET A 50 -12.22 14.21 9.44
N HIS A 51 -12.34 15.13 8.48
CA HIS A 51 -12.39 16.59 8.70
C HIS A 51 -11.15 17.22 9.36
N VAL A 52 -10.05 16.48 9.51
CA VAL A 52 -8.76 17.02 9.99
C VAL A 52 -7.78 17.01 8.83
N GLU A 53 -7.41 18.19 8.35
CA GLU A 53 -6.41 18.32 7.30
C GLU A 53 -5.00 18.26 7.88
N GLU A 54 -4.30 17.16 7.62
CA GLU A 54 -2.87 17.01 7.92
C GLU A 54 -2.06 16.89 6.62
N ARG A 55 -0.98 17.66 6.50
CA ARG A 55 -0.07 17.61 5.35
C ARG A 55 1.33 17.21 5.78
N CYS A 56 1.99 16.37 4.98
CA CYS A 56 3.41 16.00 5.13
C CYS A 56 3.78 15.49 6.53
N LYS A 57 2.86 14.83 7.26
CA LYS A 57 3.15 14.20 8.54
C LYS A 57 4.08 13.01 8.34
N VAL A 58 5.22 13.04 9.02
CA VAL A 58 6.23 11.98 8.93
C VAL A 58 5.73 10.78 9.73
N LEU A 59 5.57 9.65 9.03
CA LEU A 59 5.13 8.39 9.63
C LEU A 59 6.26 7.64 10.34
N CYS A 60 7.35 7.39 9.62
CA CYS A 60 8.55 6.77 10.15
C CYS A 60 9.78 7.21 9.36
N ARG A 61 10.97 7.00 9.93
CA ARG A 61 12.26 7.12 9.24
C ARG A 61 12.93 5.77 9.27
N THR A 62 13.31 5.26 8.10
CA THR A 62 14.00 3.99 7.96
C THR A 62 15.13 4.13 6.95
N ALA A 63 16.21 3.39 7.17
CA ALA A 63 17.30 3.28 6.22
C ALA A 63 17.08 2.02 5.37
N TYR A 64 17.09 2.19 4.05
CA TYR A 64 16.92 1.07 3.12
C TYR A 64 18.26 0.51 2.67
N THR A 65 18.34 -0.81 2.52
CA THR A 65 19.49 -1.45 1.88
C THR A 65 19.45 -1.23 0.36
N ALA A 66 20.58 -1.43 -0.32
CA ALA A 66 20.64 -1.35 -1.78
C ALA A 66 19.68 -2.33 -2.46
N GLU A 67 19.52 -3.53 -1.90
CA GLU A 67 18.59 -4.55 -2.39
C GLU A 67 17.13 -4.10 -2.27
N GLN A 68 16.75 -3.54 -1.12
CA GLN A 68 15.40 -3.00 -0.89
C GLN A 68 15.09 -1.86 -1.86
N MET A 69 16.05 -0.97 -2.11
CA MET A 69 15.91 0.10 -3.10
C MET A 69 15.76 -0.43 -4.52
N ALA A 70 16.50 -1.49 -4.88
CA ALA A 70 16.36 -2.15 -6.17
C ALA A 70 14.97 -2.79 -6.33
N GLN A 71 14.42 -3.40 -5.27
CA GLN A 71 13.06 -3.93 -5.28
C GLN A 71 12.02 -2.83 -5.52
N PHE A 72 12.14 -1.66 -4.85
CA PHE A 72 11.27 -0.51 -5.11
C PHE A 72 11.36 -0.07 -6.58
N ALA A 73 12.58 0.12 -7.09
CA ALA A 73 12.80 0.56 -8.47
C ALA A 73 12.18 -0.43 -9.47
N HIS A 74 12.31 -1.73 -9.22
CA HIS A 74 11.71 -2.77 -10.05
C HIS A 74 10.18 -2.68 -10.07
N ARG A 75 9.54 -2.54 -8.90
CA ARG A 75 8.07 -2.39 -8.81
C ARG A 75 7.57 -1.11 -9.48
N ILE A 76 8.33 -0.02 -9.39
CA ILE A 76 8.01 1.22 -10.10
C ILE A 76 8.09 1.01 -11.62
N ALA A 77 9.14 0.35 -12.11
CA ALA A 77 9.29 0.07 -13.54
C ALA A 77 8.16 -0.81 -14.10
N GLU A 78 7.68 -1.75 -13.29
CA GLU A 78 6.53 -2.60 -13.58
C GLU A 78 5.17 -1.90 -13.43
N ASP A 79 5.12 -0.58 -13.15
CA ASP A 79 3.88 0.21 -12.98
C ASP A 79 2.94 -0.36 -11.91
N TYR A 80 3.50 -0.86 -10.80
CA TYR A 80 2.68 -1.19 -9.63
C TYR A 80 2.14 0.07 -8.98
N ARG A 81 0.83 0.06 -8.74
CA ARG A 81 0.11 1.10 -8.03
C ARG A 81 -0.49 0.53 -6.76
N VAL A 82 -0.55 1.39 -5.76
CA VAL A 82 -1.00 1.05 -4.42
C VAL A 82 -2.50 1.33 -4.33
N ASN A 83 -3.25 0.33 -3.87
CA ASN A 83 -4.67 0.44 -3.60
C ASN A 83 -4.88 0.30 -2.09
N TRP A 84 -5.27 1.41 -1.47
CA TRP A 84 -5.59 1.47 -0.05
C TRP A 84 -7.10 1.41 0.19
N ILE A 85 -7.46 0.85 1.32
CA ILE A 85 -8.82 0.90 1.88
C ILE A 85 -8.74 1.71 3.17
N VAL A 86 -9.58 2.74 3.27
CA VAL A 86 -9.68 3.63 4.43
C VAL A 86 -11.15 3.68 4.82
N ASP A 87 -11.47 3.28 6.06
CA ASP A 87 -12.86 3.19 6.55
C ASP A 87 -13.79 2.41 5.60
N ASN A 88 -13.31 1.24 5.14
CA ASN A 88 -14.01 0.37 4.19
C ASN A 88 -14.32 1.00 2.82
N LEU A 89 -13.68 2.11 2.48
CA LEU A 89 -13.79 2.77 1.17
C LEU A 89 -12.43 2.77 0.44
N PRO A 90 -12.41 2.65 -0.89
CA PRO A 90 -11.18 2.75 -1.65
C PRO A 90 -10.62 4.17 -1.58
N ALA A 91 -9.31 4.29 -1.32
CA ALA A 91 -8.63 5.57 -1.37
C ALA A 91 -8.54 6.09 -2.80
N ALA A 92 -8.71 7.40 -2.97
CA ALA A 92 -8.51 8.07 -4.24
C ALA A 92 -7.07 8.60 -4.35
N THR A 93 -6.41 8.33 -5.49
CA THR A 93 -5.10 8.89 -5.81
C THR A 93 -5.24 9.78 -7.04
N ARG A 94 -4.72 11.02 -6.95
CA ARG A 94 -4.61 11.89 -8.13
C ARG A 94 -3.47 11.38 -9.02
N VAL A 95 -3.81 10.80 -10.17
CA VAL A 95 -2.82 10.45 -11.19
C VAL A 95 -2.41 11.73 -11.91
N VAL A 96 -1.11 12.02 -11.92
CA VAL A 96 -0.53 13.08 -12.74
C VAL A 96 0.21 12.39 -13.87
N GLU A 97 -0.30 12.52 -15.09
CA GLU A 97 0.40 12.01 -16.27
C GLU A 97 1.64 12.88 -16.49
N PRO A 98 2.83 12.28 -16.73
CA PRO A 98 3.99 13.04 -17.12
C PRO A 98 3.72 13.76 -18.46
N PRO A 99 4.27 14.97 -18.66
CA PRO A 99 4.11 15.73 -19.90
C PRO A 99 4.77 15.05 -21.11
#